data_AF-A0A1S3BNQ8-F1
#
_entry.id   AF-A0A1S3BNQ8-F1
#
_cell.length_a   1.000
_cell.length_b   1.000
_cell.length_c   1.000
_cell.angle_alpha   90.00
_cell.angle_beta   90.00
_cell.angle_gamma   90.00
#
_symmetry.space_group_name_H-M   'P 1'
#
loop_
_entity.id
_entity.type
_entity.pdbx_description
1 polymer ?
#
loop_
_entity_poly.entity_id
_entity_poly.type
_entity_poly.pdbx_seq_one_letter_code
_entity_poly.pdbx_strand_id
1 'polypeptide(L)'
;MEIYPVKVQCGRLAKTVFFQKMGRLWRARKSRLVKQIRDVPTKDAILKLMPDNLQSVDDWMDFVSEKTSATFKLKSEKYKAMKKKQLPHTCSRKGYARLAEEMRKSSSNPSLVTRVALWTKAHKRKDGQPVNSQVAETLVCLLCNFCSYS
;
A
#
# COMPACT_ATOMS: atom_id res chain seq x y z
N MET A 1 -41.63 -1.60 -28.73
CA MET A 1 -40.70 -1.42 -27.60
C MET A 1 -39.44 -2.19 -27.95
N GLU A 2 -38.47 -1.54 -28.58
CA GLU A 2 -37.25 -2.19 -29.08
C GLU A 2 -36.30 -2.48 -27.91
N ILE A 3 -35.99 -3.76 -27.70
CA ILE A 3 -34.98 -4.22 -26.77
C ILE A 3 -33.63 -4.13 -27.49
N TYR A 4 -32.86 -3.08 -27.22
CA TYR A 4 -31.48 -2.99 -27.70
C TYR A 4 -30.60 -4.03 -26.97
N PRO A 5 -29.75 -4.80 -27.68
CA PRO A 5 -28.86 -5.74 -27.04
C PRO A 5 -27.72 -4.99 -26.34
N VAL A 6 -27.59 -5.19 -25.02
CA VAL A 6 -26.41 -4.82 -24.24
C VAL A 6 -25.21 -5.61 -24.77
N LYS A 7 -24.46 -5.01 -25.71
CA LYS A 7 -23.19 -5.57 -26.17
C LYS A 7 -22.21 -5.56 -25.01
N VAL A 8 -21.95 -6.76 -24.52
CA VAL A 8 -21.12 -7.13 -23.39
C VAL A 8 -19.72 -6.51 -23.46
N GLN A 9 -19.42 -5.63 -22.50
CA GLN A 9 -18.11 -4.98 -22.29
C GLN A 9 -17.02 -5.92 -21.73
N CYS A 10 -17.13 -7.25 -21.94
CA CYS A 10 -16.27 -8.25 -21.27
C CYS A 10 -14.79 -8.17 -21.71
N GLY A 11 -14.51 -7.86 -22.98
CA GLY A 11 -13.15 -7.82 -23.52
C GLY A 11 -12.22 -6.74 -22.92
N ARG A 12 -12.76 -5.60 -22.48
CA ARG A 12 -11.95 -4.49 -21.92
C ARG A 12 -11.53 -4.75 -20.48
N LEU A 13 -12.41 -5.36 -19.68
CA LEU A 13 -12.13 -5.75 -18.30
C LEU A 13 -11.09 -6.87 -18.25
N ALA A 14 -11.20 -7.89 -19.11
CA ALA A 14 -10.24 -8.99 -19.18
C ALA A 14 -8.81 -8.52 -19.51
N LYS A 15 -8.66 -7.64 -20.51
CA LYS A 15 -7.35 -7.03 -20.87
C LYS A 15 -6.73 -6.28 -19.70
N THR A 16 -7.54 -5.45 -19.01
CA THR A 16 -7.07 -4.67 -17.86
C THR A 16 -6.55 -5.57 -16.74
N VAL A 17 -7.31 -6.61 -16.37
CA VAL A 17 -6.91 -7.56 -15.33
C VAL A 17 -5.61 -8.29 -15.72
N PHE A 18 -5.49 -8.70 -16.98
CA PHE A 18 -4.29 -9.35 -17.49
C PHE A 18 -3.05 -8.43 -17.38
N PHE A 19 -3.12 -7.19 -17.89
CA PHE A 19 -2.01 -6.24 -17.81
C PHE A 19 -1.67 -5.88 -16.36
N GLN A 20 -2.65 -5.82 -15.45
CA GLN A 20 -2.40 -5.63 -14.02
C GLN A 20 -1.59 -6.78 -13.42
N LYS A 21 -1.91 -8.03 -13.77
CA LYS A 21 -1.15 -9.21 -13.32
C LYS A 21 0.28 -9.18 -13.85
N MET A 22 0.44 -8.95 -15.16
CA MET A 22 1.76 -8.82 -15.80
C MET A 22 2.59 -7.70 -15.18
N GLY A 23 1.98 -6.54 -14.95
CA GLY A 23 2.65 -5.40 -14.31
C GLY A 23 3.09 -5.68 -12.87
N ARG A 24 2.37 -6.52 -12.12
CA ARG A 24 2.80 -6.96 -10.77
C ARG A 24 4.01 -7.87 -10.86
N LEU A 25 4.00 -8.86 -11.77
CA LEU A 25 5.11 -9.78 -11.99
C LEU A 25 6.37 -9.04 -12.44
N TRP A 26 6.23 -8.11 -13.38
CA TRP A 26 7.32 -7.26 -13.86
C TRP A 26 7.95 -6.44 -12.73
N ARG A 27 7.15 -5.71 -11.94
CA ARG A 27 7.65 -4.93 -10.79
C ARG A 27 8.34 -5.81 -9.75
N ALA A 28 7.81 -7.00 -9.49
CA ALA A 28 8.41 -7.94 -8.55
C ALA A 28 9.76 -8.49 -9.06
N ARG A 29 9.84 -8.88 -10.34
CA ARG A 29 11.09 -9.31 -10.99
C ARG A 29 12.13 -8.20 -10.94
N LYS A 30 11.76 -6.98 -11.36
CA LYS A 30 12.64 -5.80 -11.32
C LYS A 30 13.14 -5.50 -9.92
N SER A 31 12.28 -5.60 -8.90
CA SER A 31 12.69 -5.39 -7.50
C SER A 31 13.69 -6.44 -7.01
N ARG A 32 13.52 -7.72 -7.40
CA ARG A 32 14.46 -8.79 -7.05
C ARG A 32 15.81 -8.59 -7.74
N LEU A 33 15.79 -8.24 -9.02
CA LEU A 33 16.99 -7.95 -9.80
C LEU A 33 17.79 -6.80 -9.20
N VAL A 34 17.13 -5.67 -8.87
CA VAL A 34 17.79 -4.53 -8.22
C VAL A 34 18.36 -4.91 -6.84
N LYS A 35 17.73 -5.84 -6.12
CA LYS A 35 18.28 -6.36 -4.87
C LYS A 35 19.57 -7.14 -5.13
N GLN A 36 19.55 -8.07 -6.09
CA GLN A 36 20.74 -8.83 -6.48
C GLN A 36 21.90 -7.93 -6.93
N ILE A 37 21.63 -6.90 -7.73
CA ILE A 37 22.65 -5.93 -8.17
C ILE A 37 23.32 -5.24 -6.96
N ARG A 38 22.55 -4.92 -5.92
CA ARG A 38 23.07 -4.25 -4.71
C ARG A 38 23.85 -5.17 -3.79
N ASP A 39 23.50 -6.45 -3.77
CA ASP A 39 24.13 -7.45 -2.92
C ASP A 39 25.46 -7.95 -3.52
N VAL A 40 25.68 -7.73 -4.82
CA VAL A 40 26.89 -8.16 -5.55
C VAL A 40 28.02 -7.12 -5.44
N PRO A 41 29.24 -7.52 -5.04
CA PRO A 41 30.37 -6.59 -4.88
C PRO A 41 31.16 -6.32 -6.18
N THR A 42 31.08 -7.21 -7.19
CA THR A 42 31.97 -7.20 -8.36
C THR A 42 31.24 -6.85 -9.65
N LYS A 43 31.84 -6.00 -10.49
CA LYS A 43 31.29 -5.59 -11.80
C LYS A 43 31.01 -6.76 -12.74
N ASP A 44 31.90 -7.76 -12.79
CA ASP A 44 31.71 -8.94 -13.65
C ASP A 44 30.48 -9.77 -13.26
N ALA A 45 30.19 -9.84 -11.96
CA ALA A 45 29.00 -10.52 -11.47
C ALA A 45 27.72 -9.72 -11.76
N ILE A 46 27.81 -8.39 -11.87
CA ILE A 46 26.69 -7.54 -12.34
C ILE A 46 26.41 -7.78 -13.83
N LEU A 47 27.45 -7.96 -14.66
CA LEU A 47 27.29 -8.30 -16.07
C LEU A 47 26.59 -9.65 -16.26
N LYS A 48 26.88 -10.65 -15.40
CA LYS A 48 26.19 -11.96 -15.40
C LYS A 48 24.71 -11.87 -15.01
N LEU A 49 24.27 -10.78 -14.38
CA LEU A 49 22.86 -10.56 -14.04
C LEU A 49 22.08 -9.88 -15.19
N MET A 50 22.75 -9.54 -16.29
CA MET A 50 22.11 -8.93 -17.45
C MET A 50 21.07 -9.90 -18.05
N PRO A 51 19.80 -9.46 -18.22
CA PRO A 51 18.81 -10.27 -18.90
C PRO A 51 19.18 -10.53 -20.36
N ASP A 52 19.01 -11.78 -20.83
CA ASP A 52 19.32 -12.21 -22.20
C ASP A 52 18.61 -11.42 -23.30
N ASN A 53 17.50 -10.76 -22.97
CA ASN A 53 16.69 -9.97 -23.89
C ASN A 53 17.20 -8.53 -24.09
N LEU A 54 18.27 -8.13 -23.39
CA LEU A 54 18.94 -6.85 -23.59
C LEU A 54 20.08 -7.03 -24.58
N GLN A 55 20.08 -6.21 -25.64
CA GLN A 55 21.11 -6.23 -26.68
C GLN A 55 22.29 -5.29 -26.36
N SER A 56 22.03 -4.24 -25.57
CA SER A 56 23.00 -3.20 -25.23
C SER A 56 23.52 -3.39 -23.81
N VAL A 57 24.83 -3.61 -23.70
CA VAL A 57 25.53 -3.62 -22.40
C VAL A 57 25.56 -2.21 -21.80
N ASP A 58 25.60 -1.17 -22.62
CA ASP A 58 25.60 0.21 -22.15
C ASP A 58 24.27 0.57 -21.47
N ASP A 59 23.13 0.19 -22.08
CA ASP A 59 21.80 0.38 -21.48
C ASP A 59 21.68 -0.33 -20.12
N TRP A 60 22.33 -1.50 -20.00
CA TRP A 60 22.39 -2.24 -18.76
C TRP A 60 23.22 -1.51 -17.70
N MET A 61 24.38 -0.96 -18.08
CA MET A 61 25.25 -0.22 -17.16
C MET A 61 24.62 1.11 -16.73
N ASP A 62 23.92 1.81 -17.62
CA ASP A 62 23.12 2.99 -17.29
C ASP A 62 22.03 2.66 -16.27
N PHE A 63 21.33 1.54 -16.48
CA PHE A 63 20.32 1.05 -15.54
C PHE A 63 20.92 0.74 -14.15
N VAL A 64 22.07 0.05 -14.11
CA VAL A 64 22.78 -0.28 -12.86
C VAL A 64 23.20 1.00 -12.14
N SER A 65 23.76 1.97 -12.87
CA SER A 65 24.15 3.28 -12.35
C SER A 65 22.95 4.01 -11.74
N GLU A 66 21.83 4.09 -12.46
CA GLU A 66 20.61 4.74 -12.00
C GLU A 66 20.07 4.07 -10.70
N LYS A 67 20.08 2.74 -10.62
CA LYS A 67 19.49 1.98 -9.48
C LYS A 67 20.38 1.92 -8.24
N THR A 68 21.67 2.20 -8.42
CA THR A 68 22.68 2.24 -7.35
C THR A 68 22.98 3.68 -6.92
N SER A 69 22.50 4.67 -7.68
CA SER A 69 22.63 6.10 -7.35
C SER A 69 22.09 6.46 -5.96
N ALA A 70 22.73 7.46 -5.33
CA ALA A 70 22.32 7.99 -4.04
C ALA A 70 20.89 8.57 -4.08
N THR A 71 20.53 9.23 -5.18
CA THR A 71 19.20 9.82 -5.39
C THR A 71 18.11 8.75 -5.38
N PHE A 72 18.33 7.62 -6.06
CA PHE A 72 17.41 6.50 -6.06
C PHE A 72 17.31 5.84 -4.68
N LYS A 73 18.43 5.72 -3.95
CA LYS A 73 18.46 5.18 -2.59
C LYS A 73 17.62 6.03 -1.62
N LEU A 74 17.82 7.36 -1.64
CA LEU A 74 17.06 8.31 -0.82
C LEU A 74 15.56 8.25 -1.14
N LYS A 75 15.21 8.21 -2.44
CA LYS A 75 13.82 8.03 -2.87
C LYS A 75 13.23 6.72 -2.35
N SER A 76 13.97 5.61 -2.46
CA SER A 76 13.54 4.30 -1.97
C SER A 76 13.30 4.29 -0.46
N GLU A 77 14.20 4.89 0.31
CA GLU A 77 14.11 5.00 1.76
C GLU A 77 12.91 5.84 2.19
N LYS A 78 12.66 6.97 1.52
CA LYS A 78 11.46 7.78 1.73
C LYS A 78 10.17 6.97 1.56
N TYR A 79 10.04 6.20 0.48
CA TYR A 79 8.85 5.35 0.27
C TYR A 79 8.74 4.22 1.29
N LYS A 80 9.86 3.60 1.70
CA LYS A 80 9.86 2.59 2.77
C LYS A 80 9.39 3.18 4.10
N ALA A 81 9.86 4.38 4.45
CA ALA A 81 9.42 5.09 5.65
C ALA A 81 7.92 5.40 5.60
N MET A 82 7.40 5.89 4.47
CA MET A 82 5.96 6.13 4.31
C MET A 82 5.14 4.84 4.41
N LYS A 83 5.61 3.73 3.81
CA LYS A 83 4.92 2.44 3.90
C LYS A 83 4.90 1.89 5.34
N LYS A 84 5.98 2.08 6.10
CA LYS A 84 6.04 1.67 7.51
C LYS A 84 5.03 2.42 8.37
N LYS A 85 4.65 3.66 8.01
CA LYS A 85 3.65 4.48 8.70
C LYS A 85 2.20 4.18 8.27
N GLN A 86 1.98 3.39 7.21
CA GLN A 86 0.63 3.00 6.84
C GLN A 86 0.07 2.01 7.84
N LEU A 87 -1.02 2.40 8.49
CA LEU A 87 -1.75 1.52 9.38
C LEU A 87 -2.53 0.47 8.57
N PRO A 88 -2.41 -0.83 8.92
CA PRO A 88 -3.18 -1.87 8.26
C PRO A 88 -4.67 -1.68 8.55
N HIS A 89 -5.53 -2.06 7.60
CA HIS A 89 -6.97 -2.07 7.84
C HIS A 89 -7.31 -3.11 8.90
N THR A 90 -7.79 -2.66 10.06
CA THR A 90 -8.09 -3.52 11.22
C THR A 90 -9.55 -3.98 11.27
N CYS A 91 -10.43 -3.34 10.50
CA CYS A 91 -11.87 -3.61 10.54
C CYS A 91 -12.27 -4.88 9.76
N SER A 92 -11.47 -5.95 9.77
CA SER A 92 -11.78 -7.25 9.15
C SER A 92 -12.50 -7.11 7.77
N ARG A 93 -13.62 -7.82 7.57
CA ARG A 93 -14.53 -7.70 6.41
C ARG A 93 -15.62 -6.63 6.60
N LYS A 94 -15.67 -5.98 7.77
CA LYS A 94 -16.68 -4.96 8.08
C LYS A 94 -16.17 -3.60 7.59
N GLY A 95 -16.93 -2.91 6.75
CA GLY A 95 -16.55 -1.55 6.35
C GLY A 95 -16.81 -0.54 7.45
N TYR A 96 -16.14 0.62 7.39
CA TYR A 96 -16.41 1.76 8.27
C TYR A 96 -17.89 2.17 8.30
N ALA A 97 -18.58 2.11 7.16
CA ALA A 97 -20.00 2.44 7.09
C ALA A 97 -20.87 1.49 7.95
N ARG A 98 -20.59 0.18 7.90
CA ARG A 98 -21.30 -0.82 8.71
C ARG A 98 -20.95 -0.68 10.19
N LEU A 99 -19.69 -0.43 10.51
CA LEU A 99 -19.26 -0.19 11.89
C LEU A 99 -19.92 1.06 12.48
N ALA A 100 -20.02 2.15 11.71
CA ALA A 100 -20.70 3.36 12.13
C ALA A 100 -22.18 3.11 12.43
N GLU A 101 -22.85 2.35 11.58
CA GLU A 101 -24.26 2.00 11.78
C GLU A 101 -24.49 1.17 13.04
N GLU A 102 -23.62 0.20 13.32
CA GLU A 102 -23.68 -0.58 14.57
C GLU A 102 -23.45 0.30 15.80
N MET A 103 -22.50 1.23 15.74
CA MET A 103 -22.26 2.20 16.81
C MET A 103 -23.47 3.10 17.03
N ARG A 104 -24.18 3.50 15.97
CA ARG A 104 -25.41 4.30 16.07
C ARG A 104 -26.54 3.51 16.71
N LYS A 105 -26.74 2.26 16.28
CA LYS A 105 -27.78 1.36 16.82
C LYS A 105 -27.56 0.99 18.29
N SER A 106 -26.30 0.91 18.72
CA SER A 106 -25.94 0.58 20.11
C SER A 106 -25.80 1.81 21.02
N SER A 107 -25.87 3.02 20.48
CA SER A 107 -25.78 4.27 21.23
C SER A 107 -27.17 4.82 21.54
N SER A 108 -27.38 5.30 22.76
CA SER A 108 -28.58 6.07 23.13
C SER A 108 -28.68 7.38 22.34
N ASN A 109 -27.54 7.90 21.85
CA ASN A 109 -27.45 9.12 21.05
C ASN A 109 -26.67 8.85 19.74
N PRO A 110 -27.35 8.45 18.65
CA PRO A 110 -26.73 8.13 17.37
C PRO A 110 -25.96 9.29 16.72
N SER A 111 -26.35 10.52 17.01
CA SER A 111 -25.72 11.75 16.50
C SER A 111 -24.31 11.99 17.07
N LEU A 112 -23.96 11.38 18.19
CA LEU A 112 -22.65 11.52 18.84
C LEU A 112 -21.58 10.56 18.30
N VAL A 113 -21.90 9.72 17.30
CA VAL A 113 -20.91 8.83 16.67
C VAL A 113 -19.98 9.65 15.76
N THR A 114 -18.94 10.23 16.35
CA THR A 114 -17.91 10.98 15.64
C THR A 114 -16.97 10.05 14.87
N ARG A 115 -16.34 10.59 13.81
CA ARG A 115 -15.30 9.90 13.05
C ARG A 115 -14.13 9.41 13.92
N VAL A 116 -13.75 10.16 14.95
CA VAL A 116 -12.69 9.77 15.91
C VAL A 116 -13.10 8.56 16.72
N ALA A 117 -14.33 8.52 17.24
CA ALA A 117 -14.87 7.36 17.97
C ALA A 117 -14.94 6.12 17.07
N LEU A 118 -15.40 6.29 15.83
CA LEU A 118 -15.44 5.23 14.83
C LEU A 118 -14.05 4.67 14.52
N TRP A 119 -13.07 5.56 14.30
CA TRP A 119 -11.68 5.17 14.04
C TRP A 119 -11.05 4.48 15.25
N THR A 120 -11.35 4.95 16.47
CA THR A 120 -10.88 4.35 17.72
C THR A 120 -11.46 2.95 17.92
N LYS A 121 -12.75 2.76 17.66
CA LYS A 121 -13.39 1.44 17.72
C LYS A 121 -12.85 0.47 16.67
N ALA A 122 -12.56 0.97 15.46
CA ALA A 122 -12.00 0.15 14.39
C ALA A 122 -10.60 -0.38 14.71
N HIS A 123 -9.78 0.38 15.43
CA HIS A 123 -8.37 0.06 15.70
C HIS A 123 -8.09 -0.43 17.13
N LYS A 124 -9.12 -0.64 17.95
CA LYS A 124 -9.03 -1.32 19.24
C LYS A 124 -9.51 -2.77 19.12
N ARG A 125 -8.84 -3.67 19.83
CA ARG A 125 -9.28 -5.06 20.00
C ARG A 125 -10.50 -5.13 20.92
N LYS A 126 -11.12 -6.32 21.04
CA LYS A 126 -12.21 -6.55 22.00
C LYS A 126 -11.79 -6.22 23.44
N ASP A 127 -10.52 -6.48 23.76
CA ASP A 127 -9.91 -6.21 25.07
C ASP A 127 -9.55 -4.73 25.29
N GLY A 128 -9.94 -3.83 24.38
CA GLY A 128 -9.68 -2.38 24.47
C GLY A 128 -8.26 -1.95 24.09
N GLN A 129 -7.32 -2.89 23.98
CA GLN A 129 -5.94 -2.63 23.58
C GLN A 129 -5.81 -2.22 22.10
N PRO A 130 -4.90 -1.29 21.76
CA PRO A 130 -4.64 -0.91 20.38
C PRO A 130 -4.04 -2.08 19.59
N VAL A 131 -4.34 -2.15 18.29
CA VAL A 131 -3.92 -3.28 17.45
C VAL A 131 -2.39 -3.31 17.23
N ASN A 132 -1.72 -2.16 17.24
CA ASN A 132 -0.25 -2.04 17.17
C ASN A 132 0.24 -0.74 17.84
N SER A 133 1.57 -0.58 17.99
CA SER A 133 2.19 0.60 18.60
C SER A 133 1.90 1.91 17.85
N GLN A 134 1.86 1.88 16.52
CA GLN A 134 1.58 3.06 15.70
C GLN A 134 0.14 3.58 15.87
N VAL A 135 -0.82 2.66 16.03
CA VAL A 135 -2.20 3.00 16.41
C VAL A 135 -2.22 3.63 17.79
N ALA A 136 -1.44 3.11 18.74
CA ALA A 136 -1.36 3.68 20.09
C ALA A 136 -0.85 5.13 20.05
N GLU A 137 0.26 5.38 19.34
CA GLU A 137 0.80 6.73 19.13
C GLU A 137 -0.23 7.66 18.47
N THR A 138 -0.93 7.18 17.42
CA THR A 138 -1.96 7.96 16.73
C THR A 138 -3.15 8.26 17.63
N LEU A 139 -3.56 7.32 18.48
CA LEU A 139 -4.63 7.52 19.47
C LEU A 139 -4.25 8.59 20.49
N VAL A 140 -3.01 8.58 20.98
CA VAL A 140 -2.50 9.61 21.90
C VAL A 140 -2.56 10.98 21.21
N CYS A 141 -2.08 11.10 19.97
CA CYS A 141 -2.17 12.37 19.24
C CYS A 141 -3.62 12.83 19.00
N LEU A 142 -4.53 11.93 18.63
CA LEU A 142 -5.93 12.26 18.38
C LEU A 142 -6.66 12.72 19.65
N LEU A 143 -6.37 12.10 20.79
CA LEU A 143 -6.98 12.43 22.07
C LEU A 143 -6.37 13.70 22.68
N CYS A 144 -5.05 13.91 22.57
CA CYS A 144 -4.39 15.14 23.04
C CYS A 144 -4.83 16.38 22.25
N ASN A 145 -4.98 16.29 20.92
CA ASN A 145 -5.47 17.43 20.12
C ASN A 145 -6.93 17.81 20.45
N PHE A 146 -7.72 16.87 20.95
CA PHE A 146 -9.07 17.16 21.46
C PHE A 146 -9.02 17.89 22.81
N CYS A 147 -8.02 17.58 23.63
CA CYS A 147 -7.79 18.20 24.95
C CYS A 147 -7.18 19.60 24.87
N SER A 148 -6.56 19.98 23.75
CA SER A 148 -6.03 21.35 23.54
C SER A 148 -7.08 22.36 23.06
N TYR A 149 -8.31 21.91 22.79
CA TYR A 149 -9.43 22.73 22.30
C TYR A 149 -10.66 22.70 23.24
N SER A 150 -10.55 22.10 24.42
CA SER A 150 -11.54 22.15 25.51
C SER A 150 -10.95 22.91 26.69
#